data_AF-A0AAJ5X1Y9-F1
#
_entry.id   AF-A0AAJ5X1Y9-F1
#
_cell.length_a   1.000
_cell.length_b   1.000
_cell.length_c   1.000
_cell.angle_alpha   90.00
_cell.angle_beta   90.00
_cell.angle_gamma   90.00
#
_symmetry.space_group_name_H-M   'P 1'
#
loop_
_entity.id
_entity.type
_entity.pdbx_description
1 polymer ?
#
loop_
_entity_poly.entity_id
_entity_poly.type
_entity_poly.pdbx_seq_one_letter_code
_entity_poly.pdbx_strand_id
1 'polypeptide(L)'
;MRPAVAGLEAVSSIGLAEGTPQLTRLGLPETGPAAAPTGATFQSILSAGLDAVNGKVANADQLVRQFALDDSVPVHQVTIALEEAKLSVELAMQVRTRLVETYRELMNMQL
;
A
#
# COMPACT_ATOMS: atom_id res chain seq x y z
N MET A 1 -42.72 43.06 -34.26
CA MET A 1 -42.55 44.46 -33.80
C MET A 1 -42.30 44.44 -32.29
N ARG A 2 -41.07 44.75 -31.83
CA ARG A 2 -40.71 45.14 -30.43
C ARG A 2 -41.35 46.50 -30.09
N PRO A 3 -41.54 46.99 -28.82
CA PRO A 3 -40.55 47.20 -27.72
C PRO A 3 -41.09 46.92 -26.28
N ALA A 4 -40.31 46.66 -25.21
CA ALA A 4 -39.35 47.42 -24.36
C ALA A 4 -39.97 48.31 -23.26
N VAL A 5 -39.68 48.00 -21.97
CA VAL A 5 -39.33 48.86 -20.80
C VAL A 5 -39.04 47.92 -19.61
N ALA A 6 -37.82 47.82 -19.07
CA ALA A 6 -37.08 48.73 -18.17
C ALA A 6 -37.58 48.72 -16.71
N GLY A 7 -36.68 48.34 -15.79
CA GLY A 7 -36.73 48.74 -14.38
C GLY A 7 -37.02 47.65 -13.35
N LEU A 8 -35.98 46.96 -12.87
CA LEU A 8 -35.88 46.56 -11.46
C LEU A 8 -34.42 46.29 -11.12
N GLU A 9 -33.75 47.36 -10.72
CA GLU A 9 -32.50 47.33 -9.98
C GLU A 9 -32.74 46.76 -8.57
N ALA A 10 -31.95 45.76 -8.19
CA ALA A 10 -31.54 45.52 -6.81
C ALA A 10 -30.32 44.58 -6.80
N VAL A 11 -29.25 44.97 -7.51
CA VAL A 11 -27.91 44.42 -7.28
C VAL A 11 -27.21 45.36 -6.29
N SER A 12 -27.31 45.05 -5.00
CA SER A 12 -26.48 45.67 -3.94
C SER A 12 -26.58 44.92 -2.61
N SER A 13 -25.70 43.93 -2.46
CA SER A 13 -24.90 43.72 -1.24
C SER A 13 -23.88 42.62 -1.58
N ILE A 14 -22.72 42.97 -2.16
CA ILE A 14 -21.53 43.36 -1.39
C ILE A 14 -21.46 42.61 -0.06
N GLY A 15 -20.88 41.42 -0.12
CA GLY A 15 -20.15 40.79 0.98
C GLY A 15 -18.68 40.74 0.59
N LEU A 16 -17.97 41.83 0.82
CA LEU A 16 -16.50 41.83 0.91
C LEU A 16 -16.13 41.45 2.34
N ALA A 17 -15.91 40.15 2.58
CA ALA A 17 -15.18 39.65 3.74
C ALA A 17 -14.65 38.26 3.35
N GLU A 18 -13.45 38.17 2.79
CA GLU A 18 -12.18 37.98 3.50
C GLU A 18 -11.70 36.52 3.37
N GLY A 19 -10.50 36.35 2.82
CA GLY A 19 -9.74 35.10 2.91
C GLY A 19 -9.77 34.23 1.67
N THR A 20 -8.78 34.44 0.79
CA THR A 20 -8.26 33.47 -0.19
C THR A 20 -8.41 32.00 0.24
N PRO A 21 -8.69 31.11 -0.71
CA PRO A 21 -7.53 30.50 -1.34
C PRO A 21 -7.63 30.59 -2.85
N GLN A 22 -6.85 31.53 -3.39
CA GLN A 22 -6.35 31.50 -4.75
C GLN A 22 -5.35 30.33 -4.96
N LEU A 23 -5.63 29.17 -4.33
CA LEU A 23 -4.92 27.90 -4.46
C LEU A 23 -5.66 26.95 -5.42
N THR A 24 -6.97 27.14 -5.61
CA THR A 24 -7.79 26.33 -6.55
C THR A 24 -7.41 26.56 -8.02
N ARG A 25 -6.65 27.61 -8.37
CA ARG A 25 -6.23 27.89 -9.76
C ARG A 25 -4.91 27.24 -10.16
N LEU A 26 -4.18 26.63 -9.23
CA LEU A 26 -2.89 26.02 -9.51
C LEU A 26 -2.99 24.54 -9.91
N GLY A 27 -4.18 23.94 -9.90
CA GLY A 27 -4.36 22.56 -10.36
C GLY A 27 -3.48 21.55 -9.62
N LEU A 28 -3.09 21.85 -8.38
CA LEU A 28 -2.47 20.85 -7.51
C LEU A 28 -3.60 19.95 -6.99
N PRO A 29 -3.43 18.61 -7.07
CA PRO A 29 -4.40 17.70 -6.50
C PRO A 29 -4.48 17.95 -5.00
N GLU A 30 -5.67 18.33 -4.54
CA GLU A 30 -6.04 18.29 -3.13
C GLU A 30 -5.88 16.84 -2.67
N THR A 31 -4.75 16.50 -2.03
CA THR A 31 -4.60 15.27 -1.27
C THR A 31 -5.51 15.38 -0.05
N GLY A 32 -6.81 15.16 -0.26
CA GLY A 32 -7.74 14.78 0.78
C GLY A 32 -7.23 13.53 1.51
N PRO A 33 -7.70 13.27 2.74
CA PRO A 33 -7.20 12.20 3.58
C PRO A 33 -7.16 10.91 2.76
N ALA A 34 -5.94 10.43 2.51
CA ALA A 34 -5.71 9.19 1.80
C ALA A 34 -6.54 8.13 2.51
N ALA A 35 -7.59 7.67 1.83
CA ALA A 35 -8.43 6.60 2.33
C ALA A 35 -7.49 5.44 2.66
N ALA A 36 -7.32 5.18 3.96
CA ALA A 36 -6.71 3.95 4.41
C ALA A 36 -7.46 2.81 3.68
N PRO A 37 -6.76 1.80 3.13
CA PRO A 37 -7.43 0.72 2.44
C PRO A 37 -8.37 0.01 3.42
N THR A 38 -9.65 0.37 3.37
CA THR A 38 -10.74 -0.24 4.11
C THR A 38 -10.98 -1.62 3.52
N GLY A 39 -10.21 -2.63 3.96
CA GLY A 39 -10.44 -4.01 3.53
C GLY A 39 -9.31 -5.00 3.73
N ALA A 40 -8.06 -4.57 3.95
CA ALA A 40 -6.98 -5.50 4.24
C ALA A 40 -7.03 -5.89 5.73
N THR A 41 -7.54 -7.08 6.03
CA THR A 41 -7.44 -7.66 7.38
C THR A 41 -5.99 -8.07 7.64
N PHE A 42 -5.57 -8.07 8.90
CA PHE A 42 -4.25 -8.60 9.27
C PHE A 42 -4.02 -10.02 8.73
N GLN A 43 -5.08 -10.84 8.73
CA GLN A 43 -5.04 -12.20 8.16
C GLN A 43 -4.76 -12.20 6.66
N SER A 44 -5.32 -11.27 5.87
CA SER A 44 -5.04 -11.23 4.43
C SER A 44 -3.61 -10.81 4.13
N ILE A 45 -3.08 -9.84 4.88
CA ILE A 45 -1.68 -9.38 4.78
C ILE A 45 -0.72 -10.52 5.16
N LEU A 46 -1.00 -11.22 6.27
CA LEU A 46 -0.19 -12.35 6.71
C LEU A 46 -0.21 -13.50 5.70
N SER A 47 -1.39 -13.83 5.16
CA SER A 47 -1.52 -14.90 4.16
C SER A 47 -0.76 -14.55 2.89
N ALA A 48 -0.92 -13.32 2.38
CA ALA A 48 -0.16 -12.84 1.24
C ALA A 48 1.35 -12.84 1.48
N GLY A 49 1.80 -12.52 2.70
CA GLY A 49 3.20 -12.63 3.09
C GLY A 49 3.72 -14.07 3.08
N LEU A 50 2.94 -15.03 3.58
CA LEU A 50 3.28 -16.45 3.53
C LEU A 50 3.35 -16.97 2.09
N ASP A 51 2.40 -16.59 1.24
CA ASP A 51 2.41 -16.90 -0.20
C ASP A 51 3.66 -16.31 -0.88
N ALA A 52 4.04 -15.08 -0.53
CA ALA A 52 5.25 -14.44 -1.05
C ALA A 52 6.52 -15.20 -0.65
N VAL A 53 6.64 -15.63 0.60
CA VAL A 53 7.78 -16.44 1.08
C VAL A 53 7.83 -17.77 0.33
N ASN A 54 6.70 -18.45 0.18
CA ASN A 54 6.61 -19.70 -0.58
C ASN A 54 7.04 -19.50 -2.04
N GLY A 55 6.60 -18.40 -2.67
CA GLY A 55 7.02 -18.02 -4.01
C GLY A 55 8.53 -17.80 -4.15
N LYS A 56 9.15 -17.14 -3.16
CA LYS A 56 10.61 -16.94 -3.13
C LYS A 56 11.38 -18.25 -3.00
N VAL A 57 10.94 -19.15 -2.12
CA VAL A 57 11.56 -20.48 -1.95
C VAL A 57 11.42 -21.30 -3.23
N ALA A 58 10.23 -21.35 -3.83
CA ALA A 58 10.00 -22.08 -5.08
C ALA A 58 10.84 -21.52 -6.25
N ASN A 59 10.99 -20.21 -6.33
CA ASN A 59 11.80 -19.55 -7.35
C ASN A 59 13.29 -19.90 -7.19
N ALA A 60 13.81 -19.82 -5.96
CA ALA A 60 15.17 -20.23 -5.63
C ALA A 60 15.43 -21.69 -6.04
N ASP A 61 14.54 -22.62 -5.67
CA ASP A 61 14.66 -24.03 -6.06
C ASP A 61 14.59 -24.25 -7.58
N GLN A 62 13.78 -23.46 -8.29
CA GLN A 62 13.71 -23.53 -9.75
C GLN A 62 15.01 -23.05 -10.39
N LEU A 63 15.60 -21.97 -9.88
CA LEU A 63 16.87 -21.43 -10.39
C LEU A 63 18.04 -22.37 -10.11
N VAL A 64 18.10 -22.98 -8.92
CA VAL A 64 19.10 -24.02 -8.60
C VAL A 64 18.98 -25.21 -9.54
N ARG A 65 17.76 -25.69 -9.79
CA ARG A 65 17.53 -26.80 -10.73
C ARG A 65 17.91 -26.46 -12.16
N GLN A 66 17.57 -25.26 -12.63
CA GLN A 66 17.94 -24.82 -13.97
C GLN A 66 19.46 -24.67 -14.11
N PHE A 67 20.13 -24.09 -13.12
CA PHE A 67 21.60 -24.00 -13.10
C PHE A 67 22.29 -25.37 -13.10
N ALA A 68 21.73 -26.36 -12.40
CA ALA A 68 22.27 -27.72 -12.41
C ALA A 68 22.04 -28.47 -13.73
N LEU A 69 21.04 -28.07 -14.53
CA LEU A 69 20.67 -28.71 -15.79
C LEU A 69 21.28 -28.01 -17.02
N ASP A 70 21.52 -26.71 -16.94
CA ASP A 70 22.04 -25.89 -18.03
C ASP A 70 22.87 -24.72 -17.45
N ASP A 71 24.12 -24.61 -17.90
CA ASP A 71 25.09 -23.56 -17.50
C ASP A 71 24.68 -22.15 -17.97
N SER A 72 23.56 -22.01 -18.68
CA SER A 72 23.06 -20.72 -19.17
C SER A 72 22.43 -19.84 -18.08
N VAL A 73 22.12 -20.38 -16.89
CA VAL A 73 21.66 -19.55 -15.78
C VAL A 73 22.86 -18.86 -15.14
N PRO A 74 22.93 -17.51 -15.15
CA PRO A 74 24.03 -16.82 -14.50
C PRO A 74 24.00 -17.12 -13.00
N VAL A 75 25.10 -17.66 -12.48
CA VAL A 75 25.27 -18.07 -11.08
C VAL A 75 24.85 -16.97 -10.08
N HIS A 76 25.03 -15.70 -10.43
CA HIS A 76 24.64 -14.56 -9.60
C HIS A 76 23.12 -14.53 -9.34
N GLN A 77 22.28 -14.95 -10.29
CA GLN A 77 20.83 -14.93 -10.11
C GLN A 77 20.40 -16.03 -9.13
N VAL A 78 21.05 -17.19 -9.19
CA VAL A 78 20.81 -18.30 -8.26
C VAL A 78 21.17 -17.89 -6.84
N THR A 79 22.35 -17.28 -6.63
CA THR A 79 22.77 -16.83 -5.30
C THR A 79 21.92 -15.69 -4.76
N ILE A 80 21.52 -14.72 -5.60
CA ILE A 80 20.57 -13.66 -5.18
C ILE A 80 19.23 -14.27 -4.77
N ALA A 81 18.66 -15.15 -5.59
CA ALA A 81 17.38 -15.78 -5.28
C ALA A 81 17.44 -16.61 -3.99
N LEU A 82 18.55 -17.32 -3.75
CA LEU A 82 18.77 -18.05 -2.50
C LEU A 82 18.84 -17.12 -1.28
N GLU A 83 19.57 -16.00 -1.39
CA GLU A 83 19.69 -15.04 -0.29
C GLU A 83 18.35 -14.37 -0.01
N GLU A 84 17.60 -13.98 -1.06
CA GLU A 84 16.25 -13.44 -0.92
C GLU A 84 15.29 -14.42 -0.25
N ALA A 85 15.31 -15.70 -0.66
CA ALA A 85 14.49 -16.75 -0.06
C ALA A 85 14.85 -16.93 1.42
N LYS A 86 16.14 -16.99 1.75
CA LYS A 86 16.62 -17.11 3.13
C LYS A 86 16.15 -15.95 4.00
N LEU A 87 16.38 -14.71 3.57
CA LEU A 87 15.94 -13.51 4.32
C LEU A 87 14.42 -13.48 4.50
N SER A 88 13.68 -13.87 3.47
CA SER A 88 12.21 -13.94 3.53
C SER A 88 11.72 -14.96 4.56
N VAL A 89 12.36 -16.13 4.63
CA VAL A 89 12.05 -17.17 5.62
C VAL A 89 12.43 -16.73 7.03
N GLU A 90 13.59 -16.09 7.22
CA GLU A 90 13.99 -15.54 8.51
C GLU A 90 12.97 -14.52 9.03
N LEU A 91 12.53 -13.60 8.17
CA LEU A 91 11.47 -12.65 8.48
C LEU A 91 10.15 -13.36 8.85
N ALA A 92 9.76 -14.40 8.09
CA ALA A 92 8.56 -15.18 8.39
C ALA A 92 8.63 -15.85 9.77
N MET A 93 9.79 -16.36 10.17
CA MET A 93 9.99 -16.94 11.50
C MET A 93 9.88 -15.88 12.61
N GLN A 94 10.38 -14.66 12.40
CA GLN A 94 10.23 -13.56 13.33
C GLN A 94 8.75 -13.19 13.52
N VAL A 95 8.01 -13.06 12.41
CA VAL A 95 6.57 -12.77 12.45
C VAL A 95 5.80 -13.89 13.14
N ARG A 96 6.08 -15.16 12.82
CA ARG A 96 5.47 -16.33 13.49
C ARG A 96 5.70 -16.26 15.01
N THR A 97 6.93 -16.01 15.42
CA THR A 97 7.30 -15.94 16.84
C THR A 97 6.54 -14.82 17.53
N ARG A 98 6.51 -13.64 16.91
CA ARG A 98 5.80 -12.48 17.45
C ARG A 98 4.29 -12.73 17.56
N LEU A 99 3.68 -13.44 16.61
CA LEU A 99 2.26 -13.77 16.65
C LEU A 99 1.90 -14.73 17.78
N VAL A 100 2.71 -15.78 17.96
CA VAL A 100 2.52 -16.72 19.06
C VAL A 100 2.69 -16.03 20.41
N GLU A 101 3.68 -15.15 20.54
CA GLU A 101 3.89 -14.37 21.75
C GLU A 101 2.75 -13.39 22.03
N THR A 102 2.31 -12.64 21.01
CA THR A 102 1.18 -11.70 21.14
C THR A 102 -0.10 -12.44 21.55
N TYR A 103 -0.35 -13.63 21.00
CA TYR A 103 -1.49 -14.46 21.39
C TYR A 103 -1.39 -14.90 22.86
N ARG A 104 -0.20 -15.33 23.32
CA ARG A 104 0.04 -15.70 24.72
C ARG A 104 -0.14 -14.52 25.67
N GLU A 105 0.34 -13.34 25.30
CA GLU A 105 0.20 -12.11 26.10
C GLU A 105 -1.27 -11.74 26.33
N LEU A 106 -2.09 -11.79 25.26
CA LEU A 106 -3.52 -11.50 25.36
C LEU A 106 -4.25 -12.46 26.31
N MET A 107 -3.82 -13.72 26.39
CA MET A 107 -4.39 -14.72 27.29
C MET A 107 -3.96 -14.53 28.75
N ASN A 108 -2.73 -14.08 28.97
CA ASN A 108 -2.21 -13.81 30.32
C ASN A 108 -2.80 -12.53 30.93
N MET A 109 -3.29 -11.58 30.13
CA MET A 109 -3.95 -10.37 30.66
C MET A 109 -5.35 -10.60 31.24
N GLN A 110 -6.00 -11.74 30.96
CA GLN A 110 -7.38 -12.02 31.37
C GLN A 110 -7.52 -12.94 32.60
N LEU A 111 -6.40 -13.33 33.22
CA LEU A 111 -6.38 -14.10 34.48
C LEU A 111 -6.10 -13.21 35.69
#